data_AF-A0A517NRT8-F1
#
_entry.id   AF-A0A517NRT8-F1
#
_cell.length_a   1.000
_cell.length_b   1.000
_cell.length_c   1.000
_cell.angle_alpha   90.00
_cell.angle_beta   90.00
_cell.angle_gamma   90.00
#
_symmetry.space_group_name_H-M   'P 1'
#
loop_
_entity.id
_entity.type
_entity.pdbx_description
1 polymer ?
#
loop_
_entity_poly.entity_id
_entity_poly.type
_entity_poly.pdbx_seq_one_letter_code
_entity_poly.pdbx_strand_id
1 'polypeptide(L)'
;MMDSKESRSEFIDRKFVGAISRRAFVCGSAATMLADRAAAQGAATQGPPVPVPIAKETSYFECVETHFDRLIHYSLDRYGSTRSGLWMASLDIGTNEMLQLPSEQAVNDIRYVPGAYWYADQPMLVAAHAVAARSACKCYSDSANEYLRTWGHLIGQNSHLDDLQSFYWHASGDQFRSVPLDKRIDFSHTPAWETMWSVDAKNTERLIRGEVARVQTEKQLTPREVLHATVSLAWLATKTDGSHPADRRQIERLLKDGLSSTNLRRRVMSRDVSPLPFRFAVCCLDNAGRLESEDLNSMGTGHADALAEQIVSQFSEKSTAPFVVSRSTLAIGESLLSFFGQLGSEASQHAAIQIGEAVAQTTRRPDEEYSDAEIYGRAIHFLVRASKLLANADLMDRAQSLADHAIDRLFVEDCGMFRSRVGVDRCDAADGIGYLMLALLSLDREDPTEHSCFSF
;
A
#
# COMPACT_ATOMS: atom_id res chain seq x y z
N MET A 1 23.22 -10.74 63.42
CA MET A 1 22.75 -9.35 63.58
C MET A 1 23.77 -8.46 62.89
N MET A 2 23.57 -8.21 61.59
CA MET A 2 24.10 -7.06 60.85
C MET A 2 23.47 -7.08 59.44
N ASP A 3 22.85 -5.95 59.10
CA ASP A 3 22.13 -5.64 57.87
C ASP A 3 23.05 -5.61 56.65
N SER A 4 22.55 -6.09 55.51
CA SER A 4 23.02 -5.64 54.20
C SER A 4 21.82 -5.50 53.26
N LYS A 5 21.15 -4.35 53.33
CA LYS A 5 20.34 -3.80 52.25
C LYS A 5 21.24 -2.90 51.42
N GLU A 6 21.64 -3.35 50.23
CA GLU A 6 22.22 -2.48 49.20
C GLU A 6 21.38 -2.54 47.91
N SER A 7 20.73 -1.40 47.69
CA SER A 7 20.33 -0.75 46.43
C SER A 7 20.12 -1.60 45.16
N ARG A 8 18.86 -1.94 44.90
CA ARG A 8 18.28 -2.04 43.55
C ARG A 8 17.46 -0.77 43.30
N SER A 9 18.09 0.29 42.79
CA SER A 9 17.39 1.55 42.48
C SER A 9 18.28 2.46 41.61
N GLU A 10 18.69 2.03 40.43
CA GLU A 10 19.32 2.96 39.46
C GLU A 10 19.35 2.47 38.00
N PHE A 11 18.34 1.71 37.55
CA PHE A 11 18.28 1.24 36.15
C PHE A 11 16.99 1.59 35.39
N ILE A 12 16.14 2.45 35.96
CA ILE A 12 14.93 2.95 35.31
C ILE A 12 14.95 4.48 35.42
N ASP A 13 15.72 5.19 34.57
CA ASP A 13 15.42 6.63 34.38
C ASP A 13 15.99 7.34 33.14
N ARG A 14 16.44 6.64 32.09
CA ARG A 14 16.89 7.32 30.85
C ARG A 14 16.15 6.99 29.57
N LYS A 15 15.44 5.84 29.48
CA LYS A 15 14.60 5.53 28.31
C LYS A 15 13.18 6.11 28.40
N PHE A 16 12.68 6.46 29.58
CA PHE A 16 11.28 6.84 29.77
C PHE A 16 11.01 8.35 29.58
N VAL A 17 12.00 9.22 29.85
CA VAL A 17 11.82 10.68 29.81
C VAL A 17 11.82 11.24 28.37
N GLY A 18 12.52 10.59 27.43
CA GLY A 18 12.57 11.02 26.02
C GLY A 18 11.27 10.78 25.24
N ALA A 19 10.52 9.72 25.55
CA ALA A 19 9.28 9.37 24.88
C ALA A 19 8.07 10.20 25.39
N ILE A 20 8.07 10.56 26.68
CA ILE A 20 6.97 11.36 27.28
C ILE A 20 7.03 12.82 26.81
N SER A 21 8.22 13.39 26.63
CA SER A 21 8.35 14.79 26.20
C SER A 21 7.89 15.04 24.75
N ARG A 22 7.88 14.02 23.88
CA ARG A 22 7.27 14.13 22.53
C ARG A 22 5.74 14.09 22.57
N ARG A 23 5.16 13.31 23.49
CA ARG A 23 3.71 13.04 23.54
C ARG A 23 2.89 14.15 24.20
N ALA A 24 3.47 14.94 25.09
CA ALA A 24 2.74 15.99 25.82
C ALA A 24 2.32 17.20 24.96
N PHE A 25 2.85 17.34 23.74
CA PHE A 25 2.59 18.52 22.89
C PHE A 25 1.49 18.32 21.82
N VAL A 26 0.95 17.10 21.63
CA VAL A 26 0.34 16.72 20.34
C VAL A 26 -1.17 16.37 20.39
N CYS A 27 -1.81 16.27 21.55
CA CYS A 27 -3.23 15.88 21.61
C CYS A 27 -4.24 17.05 21.54
N GLY A 28 -4.11 17.93 20.57
CA GLY A 28 -5.20 18.79 20.11
C GLY A 28 -5.96 18.13 18.97
N SER A 29 -7.30 18.19 18.94
CA SER A 29 -8.08 17.66 17.81
C SER A 29 -7.60 18.28 16.49
N ALA A 30 -7.35 17.46 15.45
CA ALA A 30 -6.88 17.92 14.15
C ALA A 30 -7.78 19.02 13.54
N ALA A 31 -9.09 18.95 13.79
CA ALA A 31 -10.05 19.97 13.37
C ALA A 31 -9.87 21.31 14.11
N THR A 32 -9.49 21.29 15.39
CA THR A 32 -9.18 22.50 16.18
C THR A 32 -7.83 23.08 15.78
N MET A 33 -6.85 22.24 15.44
CA MET A 33 -5.52 22.70 15.00
C MET A 33 -5.55 23.44 13.66
N LEU A 34 -6.42 23.06 12.71
CA LEU A 34 -6.56 23.76 11.43
C LEU A 34 -7.24 25.13 11.60
N ALA A 35 -8.25 25.24 12.46
CA ALA A 35 -8.95 26.49 12.73
C ALA A 35 -8.08 27.50 13.51
N ASP A 36 -7.33 27.05 14.52
CA ASP A 36 -6.46 27.94 15.32
C ASP A 36 -5.19 28.36 14.56
N ARG A 37 -4.67 27.55 13.63
CA ARG A 37 -3.51 27.93 12.80
C ARG A 37 -3.84 28.94 11.70
N ALA A 38 -5.04 28.89 11.12
CA ALA A 38 -5.47 29.88 10.13
C ALA A 38 -5.51 31.30 10.70
N ALA A 39 -5.74 31.45 12.01
CA ALA A 39 -5.70 32.73 12.70
C ALA A 39 -4.28 33.17 13.16
N ALA A 40 -3.32 32.24 13.26
CA ALA A 40 -1.99 32.49 13.84
C ALA A 40 -0.86 32.70 12.81
N GLN A 41 -1.12 32.58 11.50
CA GLN A 41 -0.09 32.71 10.46
C GLN A 41 0.24 34.17 10.06
N GLY A 42 0.48 35.01 11.07
CA GLY A 42 1.27 36.22 10.93
C GLY A 42 2.77 35.90 11.01
N ALA A 43 3.42 35.72 9.87
CA ALA A 43 4.84 35.97 9.62
C ALA A 43 5.88 35.50 10.67
N ALA A 44 5.93 34.19 10.96
CA ALA A 44 7.16 33.57 11.44
C ALA A 44 7.49 32.37 10.54
N THR A 45 8.39 32.60 9.58
CA THR A 45 9.13 31.55 8.87
C THR A 45 10.06 30.86 9.86
N GLN A 46 9.49 30.08 10.78
CA GLN A 46 10.28 29.07 11.46
C GLN A 46 10.62 28.03 10.40
N GLY A 47 11.90 27.94 10.06
CA GLY A 47 12.40 26.88 9.19
C GLY A 47 12.00 25.50 9.74
N PRO A 48 12.10 24.44 8.91
CA PRO A 48 11.77 23.09 9.36
C PRO A 48 12.48 22.80 10.68
N PRO A 49 11.81 22.16 11.65
CA PRO A 49 12.40 21.90 12.95
C PRO A 49 13.72 21.14 12.78
N VAL A 50 14.74 21.59 13.51
CA VAL A 50 16.06 20.96 13.56
C VAL A 50 15.87 19.48 13.93
N PRO A 51 16.43 18.54 13.16
CA PRO A 51 16.36 17.13 13.50
C PRO A 51 16.80 16.87 14.93
N VAL A 52 15.98 16.12 15.66
CA VAL A 52 16.39 15.56 16.94
C VAL A 52 17.20 14.30 16.62
N PRO A 53 18.46 14.19 17.07
CA PRO A 53 19.27 12.99 16.86
C PRO A 53 18.52 11.76 17.38
N ILE A 54 18.30 10.78 16.52
CA ILE A 54 17.67 9.51 16.90
C ILE A 54 18.77 8.58 17.43
N ALA A 55 18.46 7.80 18.46
CA ALA A 55 19.42 6.86 19.04
C ALA A 55 19.75 5.72 18.06
N LYS A 56 20.94 5.15 18.18
CA LYS A 56 21.57 4.19 17.24
C LYS A 56 20.86 2.82 17.07
N GLU A 57 19.66 2.66 17.62
CA GLU A 57 18.81 1.47 17.53
C GLU A 57 17.36 1.93 17.32
N THR A 58 17.10 2.64 16.22
CA THR A 58 15.74 3.03 15.85
C THR A 58 14.98 1.79 15.41
N SER A 59 13.85 1.50 16.05
CA SER A 59 12.98 0.41 15.62
C SER A 59 12.32 0.74 14.27
N TYR A 60 11.91 -0.30 13.53
CA TYR A 60 11.16 -0.13 12.28
C TYR A 60 9.90 0.71 12.48
N PHE A 61 9.17 0.44 13.57
CA PHE A 61 8.03 1.25 13.98
C PHE A 61 8.37 2.74 14.18
N GLU A 62 9.47 3.07 14.89
CA GLU A 62 9.85 4.47 15.14
C GLU A 62 10.20 5.22 13.84
N CYS A 63 10.83 4.57 12.86
CA CYS A 63 11.07 5.17 11.54
C CYS A 63 9.76 5.48 10.82
N VAL A 64 8.81 4.55 10.83
CA VAL A 64 7.48 4.74 10.20
C VAL A 64 6.66 5.80 10.94
N GLU A 65 6.66 5.79 12.28
CA GLU A 65 5.98 6.78 13.11
C GLU A 65 6.54 8.19 12.85
N THR A 66 7.86 8.34 12.81
CA THR A 66 8.52 9.63 12.53
C THR A 66 8.20 10.14 11.13
N HIS A 67 8.11 9.26 10.13
CA HIS A 67 7.66 9.65 8.79
C HIS A 67 6.25 10.23 8.84
N PHE A 68 5.31 9.57 9.51
CA PHE A 68 3.95 10.06 9.61
C PHE A 68 3.85 11.36 10.42
N ASP A 69 4.64 11.52 11.48
CA ASP A 69 4.74 12.79 12.19
C ASP A 69 5.09 13.94 11.24
N ARG A 70 6.03 13.73 10.32
CA ARG A 70 6.36 14.73 9.31
C ARG A 70 5.23 14.94 8.31
N LEU A 71 4.71 13.85 7.73
CA LEU A 71 3.69 13.88 6.69
C LEU A 71 2.44 14.65 7.14
N ILE A 72 1.85 14.28 8.28
CA ILE A 72 0.58 14.86 8.72
C ILE A 72 0.69 16.31 9.19
N HIS A 73 1.90 16.78 9.51
CA HIS A 73 2.13 18.15 9.99
C HIS A 73 2.58 19.12 8.91
N TYR A 74 3.34 18.65 7.92
CA TYR A 74 4.02 19.52 6.96
C TYR A 74 3.59 19.29 5.52
N SER A 75 3.01 18.14 5.20
CA SER A 75 2.79 17.69 3.83
C SER A 75 1.32 17.67 3.41
N LEU A 76 0.52 18.55 4.01
CA LEU A 76 -0.90 18.74 3.66
C LEU A 76 -1.08 19.74 2.51
N ASP A 77 -2.22 19.65 1.83
CA ASP A 77 -2.61 20.56 0.76
C ASP A 77 -2.78 22.00 1.25
N ARG A 78 -1.82 22.83 0.83
CA ARG A 78 -1.70 24.24 1.20
C ARG A 78 -1.26 25.12 0.02
N TYR A 79 -1.41 24.63 -1.21
CA TYR A 79 -0.81 25.28 -2.38
C TYR A 79 -1.85 26.08 -3.19
N GLY A 80 -3.12 25.69 -3.13
CA GLY A 80 -4.22 26.38 -3.77
C GLY A 80 -4.91 27.43 -2.89
N SER A 81 -6.07 27.86 -3.38
CA SER A 81 -7.05 28.63 -2.61
C SER A 81 -7.76 27.75 -1.59
N THR A 82 -7.92 26.46 -1.90
CA THR A 82 -8.44 25.46 -0.98
C THR A 82 -7.34 24.97 -0.06
N ARG A 83 -7.66 24.85 1.23
CA ARG A 83 -6.82 24.16 2.23
C ARG A 83 -7.56 22.89 2.59
N SER A 84 -6.92 21.74 2.37
CA SER A 84 -7.60 20.45 2.45
C SER A 84 -6.80 19.46 3.29
N GLY A 85 -7.46 18.39 3.75
CA GLY A 85 -6.79 17.31 4.47
C GLY A 85 -5.99 16.36 3.58
N LEU A 86 -5.86 16.65 2.29
CA LEU A 86 -5.14 15.80 1.36
C LEU A 86 -3.63 15.86 1.60
N TRP A 87 -2.99 14.71 1.48
CA TRP A 87 -1.54 14.56 1.58
C TRP A 87 -0.93 14.75 0.19
N MET A 88 0.23 15.38 0.12
CA MET A 88 0.95 15.53 -1.13
C MET A 88 1.61 14.20 -1.51
N ALA A 89 1.27 13.71 -2.69
CA ALA A 89 1.78 12.47 -3.27
C ALA A 89 3.26 12.56 -3.66
N SER A 90 3.80 13.76 -3.87
CA SER A 90 5.22 14.00 -4.20
C SER A 90 5.80 15.14 -3.37
N LEU A 91 6.80 14.82 -2.55
CA LEU A 91 7.42 15.72 -1.59
C LEU A 91 8.93 15.76 -1.75
N ASP A 92 9.52 16.94 -1.60
CA ASP A 92 10.94 17.10 -1.29
C ASP A 92 11.12 16.90 0.23
N ILE A 93 11.90 15.89 0.64
CA ILE A 93 12.01 15.51 2.06
C ILE A 93 12.89 16.46 2.88
N GLY A 94 13.73 17.27 2.23
CA GLY A 94 14.56 18.26 2.90
C GLY A 94 13.74 19.48 3.32
N THR A 95 12.79 19.86 2.47
CA THR A 95 11.95 21.05 2.67
C THR A 95 10.55 20.73 3.21
N ASN A 96 10.08 19.49 3.05
CA ASN A 96 8.68 19.07 3.25
C ASN A 96 7.69 19.79 2.32
N GLU A 97 8.18 20.40 1.24
CA GLU A 97 7.34 21.08 0.26
C GLU A 97 6.94 20.12 -0.86
N MET A 98 5.78 20.39 -1.47
CA MET A 98 5.35 19.73 -2.70
C MET A 98 6.37 20.02 -3.79
N LEU A 99 6.79 18.98 -4.50
CA LEU A 99 7.79 19.11 -5.55
C LEU A 99 7.25 20.02 -6.68
N GLN A 100 7.91 21.15 -6.89
CA GLN A 100 7.62 22.06 -7.99
C GLN A 100 8.45 21.63 -9.20
N LEU A 101 7.89 20.81 -10.08
CA LEU A 101 8.54 20.49 -11.34
C LEU A 101 8.28 21.56 -12.40
N PRO A 102 9.23 21.80 -13.32
CA PRO A 102 8.95 22.56 -14.53
C PRO A 102 7.72 21.98 -15.24
N SER A 103 6.85 22.85 -15.74
CA SER A 103 5.53 22.48 -16.28
C SER A 103 5.57 21.38 -17.35
N GLU A 104 6.67 21.25 -18.11
CA GLU A 104 6.82 20.22 -19.15
C GLU A 104 7.23 18.84 -18.62
N GLN A 105 7.94 18.76 -17.48
CA GLN A 105 8.35 17.49 -16.86
C GLN A 105 7.24 16.87 -16.01
N ALA A 106 6.45 17.71 -15.33
CA ALA A 106 5.31 17.27 -14.51
C ALA A 106 4.23 16.54 -15.32
N VAL A 107 4.11 16.84 -16.62
CA VAL A 107 3.03 16.28 -17.47
C VAL A 107 3.33 14.86 -17.94
N ASN A 108 4.61 14.46 -17.97
CA ASN A 108 5.02 13.24 -18.67
C ASN A 108 5.34 12.04 -17.77
N ASP A 109 5.37 12.25 -16.45
CA ASP A 109 5.69 11.21 -15.48
C ASP A 109 4.77 11.34 -14.27
N ILE A 110 3.76 10.46 -14.24
CA ILE A 110 2.76 10.32 -13.17
C ILE A 110 3.38 10.10 -11.79
N ARG A 111 4.65 9.73 -11.70
CA ARG A 111 5.35 9.65 -10.42
C ARG A 111 5.51 11.02 -9.76
N TYR A 112 5.29 12.09 -10.53
CA TYR A 112 5.31 13.46 -10.04
C TYR A 112 3.94 14.08 -10.13
N VAL A 113 3.14 13.82 -9.11
CA VAL A 113 1.82 14.43 -8.99
C VAL A 113 1.95 15.70 -8.14
N PRO A 114 1.72 16.90 -8.70
CA PRO A 114 1.69 18.15 -7.94
C PRO A 114 0.37 18.28 -7.16
N GLY A 115 0.16 17.37 -6.21
CA GLY A 115 -1.01 17.32 -5.34
C GLY A 115 -1.21 15.93 -4.77
N ALA A 116 -2.44 15.41 -4.75
CA ALA A 116 -2.77 14.13 -4.11
C ALA A 116 -3.24 13.11 -5.15
N TYR A 117 -2.86 11.85 -4.96
CA TYR A 117 -3.22 10.77 -5.88
C TYR A 117 -3.72 9.56 -5.11
N TRP A 118 -5.02 9.58 -4.81
CA TRP A 118 -5.67 8.59 -3.95
C TRP A 118 -5.27 7.14 -4.21
N TYR A 119 -5.15 6.72 -5.47
CA TYR A 119 -4.77 5.34 -5.77
C TYR A 119 -3.36 4.99 -5.28
N ALA A 120 -2.42 5.91 -5.44
CA ALA A 120 -1.04 5.78 -4.97
C ALA A 120 -0.94 5.90 -3.44
N ASP A 121 -1.82 6.70 -2.82
CA ASP A 121 -1.75 7.04 -1.40
C ASP A 121 -2.34 5.94 -0.49
N GLN A 122 -3.12 5.00 -1.03
CA GLN A 122 -3.82 4.00 -0.21
C GLN A 122 -2.95 3.16 0.71
N PRO A 123 -1.78 2.64 0.28
CA PRO A 123 -0.93 1.87 1.18
C PRO A 123 -0.47 2.72 2.38
N MET A 124 -0.26 4.02 2.18
CA MET A 124 0.07 4.95 3.27
C MET A 124 -1.12 5.21 4.19
N LEU A 125 -2.34 5.32 3.65
CA LEU A 125 -3.56 5.46 4.46
C LEU A 125 -3.73 4.24 5.38
N VAL A 126 -3.58 3.02 4.86
CA VAL A 126 -3.62 1.79 5.67
C VAL A 126 -2.52 1.79 6.73
N ALA A 127 -1.29 2.18 6.36
CA ALA A 127 -0.19 2.27 7.30
C ALA A 127 -0.44 3.28 8.43
N ALA A 128 -1.06 4.44 8.14
CA ALA A 128 -1.40 5.43 9.16
C ALA A 128 -2.39 4.89 10.19
N HIS A 129 -3.39 4.11 9.77
CA HIS A 129 -4.29 3.41 10.69
C HIS A 129 -3.56 2.37 11.54
N ALA A 130 -2.62 1.62 10.95
CA ALA A 130 -1.81 0.66 11.68
C ALA A 130 -0.88 1.34 12.71
N VAL A 131 -0.30 2.48 12.37
CA VAL A 131 0.50 3.30 13.30
C VAL A 131 -0.38 3.84 14.43
N ALA A 132 -1.58 4.33 14.14
CA ALA A 132 -2.54 4.78 15.15
C ALA A 132 -2.88 3.68 16.16
N ALA A 133 -3.14 2.46 15.67
CA ALA A 133 -3.46 1.32 16.51
C ALA A 133 -2.30 0.92 17.45
N ARG A 134 -1.04 1.05 16.97
CA ARG A 134 0.16 0.65 17.72
C ARG A 134 0.67 1.73 18.69
N SER A 135 0.63 3.00 18.28
CA SER A 135 1.05 4.14 19.10
C SER A 135 0.00 4.56 20.13
N ALA A 136 -1.26 4.16 19.93
CA ALA A 136 -2.45 4.71 20.56
C ALA A 136 -2.67 6.22 20.30
N CYS A 137 -1.93 6.85 19.36
CA CYS A 137 -2.20 8.20 18.89
C CYS A 137 -3.25 8.17 17.79
N LYS A 138 -4.42 8.74 18.06
CA LYS A 138 -5.47 8.90 17.04
C LYS A 138 -5.10 9.90 15.94
N CYS A 139 -4.09 10.74 16.17
CA CYS A 139 -3.63 11.75 15.22
C CYS A 139 -3.39 11.19 13.80
N TYR A 140 -2.79 10.01 13.70
CA TYR A 140 -2.51 9.38 12.40
C TYR A 140 -3.78 8.91 11.69
N SER A 141 -4.66 8.20 12.40
CA SER A 141 -5.95 7.76 11.83
C SER A 141 -6.89 8.93 11.57
N ASP A 142 -6.88 9.98 12.39
CA ASP A 142 -7.72 11.15 12.19
C ASP A 142 -7.29 11.92 10.93
N SER A 143 -5.98 12.05 10.69
CA SER A 143 -5.44 12.64 9.45
C SER A 143 -5.81 11.80 8.22
N ALA A 144 -5.65 10.47 8.28
CA ALA A 144 -6.04 9.57 7.20
C ALA A 144 -7.55 9.60 6.92
N ASN A 145 -8.38 9.67 7.97
CA ASN A 145 -9.82 9.82 7.86
C ASN A 145 -10.20 11.15 7.20
N GLU A 146 -9.51 12.24 7.55
CA GLU A 146 -9.74 13.55 6.96
C GLU A 146 -9.36 13.60 5.48
N TYR A 147 -8.23 12.96 5.11
CA TYR A 147 -7.87 12.72 3.71
C TYR A 147 -9.04 12.05 2.96
N LEU A 148 -9.55 10.94 3.50
CA LEU A 148 -10.60 10.14 2.85
C LEU A 148 -11.93 10.88 2.73
N ARG A 149 -12.34 11.64 3.76
CA ARG A 149 -13.55 12.49 3.69
C ARG A 149 -13.39 13.60 2.66
N THR A 150 -12.24 14.27 2.65
CA THR A 150 -11.94 15.33 1.68
C THR A 150 -12.01 14.79 0.27
N TRP A 151 -11.32 13.68 0.00
CA TRP A 151 -11.33 13.03 -1.31
C TRP A 151 -12.74 12.61 -1.73
N GLY A 152 -13.49 12.00 -0.81
CA GLY A 152 -14.88 11.59 -1.05
C GLY A 152 -15.81 12.77 -1.38
N HIS A 153 -15.66 13.89 -0.67
CA HIS A 153 -16.39 15.12 -0.94
C HIS A 153 -16.08 15.68 -2.33
N LEU A 154 -14.79 15.78 -2.67
CA LEU A 154 -14.33 16.29 -3.96
C LEU A 154 -14.84 15.46 -5.13
N ILE A 155 -14.82 14.12 -5.03
CA ILE A 155 -15.40 13.26 -6.08
C ILE A 155 -16.93 13.39 -6.10
N GLY A 156 -17.59 13.52 -4.95
CA GLY A 156 -19.04 13.71 -4.88
C GLY A 156 -19.52 14.95 -5.64
N GLN A 157 -18.71 16.01 -5.68
CA GLN A 157 -18.95 17.21 -6.49
C GLN A 157 -18.65 17.02 -7.98
N ASN A 158 -17.93 15.97 -8.33
CA ASN A 158 -17.46 15.68 -9.68
C ASN A 158 -17.93 14.29 -10.12
N SER A 159 -19.24 14.12 -10.24
CA SER A 159 -19.89 12.82 -10.51
C SER A 159 -19.51 12.16 -11.84
N HIS A 160 -18.67 12.78 -12.66
CA HIS A 160 -18.13 12.21 -13.90
C HIS A 160 -16.78 11.50 -13.67
N LEU A 161 -16.21 11.58 -12.46
CA LEU A 161 -14.93 10.99 -12.08
C LEU A 161 -15.12 9.59 -11.48
N ASP A 162 -15.74 8.69 -12.25
CA ASP A 162 -15.98 7.31 -11.82
C ASP A 162 -14.76 6.40 -12.01
N ASP A 163 -13.72 6.86 -12.74
CA ASP A 163 -12.44 6.17 -12.88
C ASP A 163 -11.37 6.78 -11.96
N LEU A 164 -11.31 6.29 -10.73
CA LEU A 164 -10.43 6.81 -9.68
C LEU A 164 -8.92 6.67 -10.00
N GLN A 165 -8.54 5.79 -10.93
CA GLN A 165 -7.15 5.64 -11.35
C GLN A 165 -6.73 6.73 -12.34
N SER A 166 -7.70 7.37 -12.99
CA SER A 166 -7.47 8.31 -14.07
C SER A 166 -7.30 9.74 -13.64
N PHE A 167 -7.46 10.04 -12.35
CA PHE A 167 -7.45 11.42 -11.89
C PHE A 167 -6.60 11.56 -10.64
N TYR A 168 -5.97 12.73 -10.55
CA TYR A 168 -5.34 13.20 -9.34
C TYR A 168 -5.87 14.60 -9.02
N TRP A 169 -5.77 14.98 -7.75
CA TRP A 169 -6.06 16.33 -7.30
C TRP A 169 -4.83 17.21 -7.49
N HIS A 170 -4.93 18.27 -8.28
CA HIS A 170 -3.84 19.23 -8.50
C HIS A 170 -3.91 20.35 -7.46
N ALA A 171 -3.05 20.29 -6.44
CA ALA A 171 -3.14 21.11 -5.22
C ALA A 171 -3.12 22.62 -5.48
N SER A 172 -2.20 23.12 -6.31
CA SER A 172 -2.14 24.57 -6.60
C SER A 172 -3.26 25.07 -7.52
N GLY A 173 -3.97 24.15 -8.17
CA GLY A 173 -5.01 24.46 -9.15
C GLY A 173 -6.42 24.20 -8.66
N ASP A 174 -6.57 23.64 -7.44
CA ASP A 174 -7.84 23.24 -6.83
C ASP A 174 -8.78 22.50 -7.79
N GLN A 175 -8.25 21.57 -8.58
CA GLN A 175 -9.02 20.84 -9.59
C GLN A 175 -8.47 19.44 -9.82
N PHE A 176 -9.35 18.55 -10.27
CA PHE A 176 -8.93 17.26 -10.79
C PHE A 176 -8.26 17.41 -12.15
N ARG A 177 -7.19 16.65 -12.36
CA ARG A 177 -6.53 16.51 -13.66
C ARG A 177 -6.49 15.05 -14.05
N SER A 178 -6.63 14.80 -15.35
CA SER A 178 -6.53 13.47 -15.89
C SER A 178 -5.09 13.01 -15.98
N VAL A 179 -4.89 11.73 -15.75
CA VAL A 179 -3.68 10.98 -16.01
C VAL A 179 -3.77 10.45 -17.44
N PRO A 180 -2.81 10.76 -18.33
CA PRO A 180 -2.79 10.19 -19.67
C PRO A 180 -2.78 8.65 -19.62
N LEU A 181 -3.54 8.00 -20.51
CA LEU A 181 -3.71 6.54 -20.55
C LEU A 181 -2.37 5.79 -20.62
N ASP A 182 -1.45 6.27 -21.46
CA ASP A 182 -0.10 5.72 -21.66
C ASP A 182 0.84 5.97 -20.46
N LYS A 183 0.40 6.80 -19.51
CA LYS A 183 1.14 7.19 -18.31
C LYS A 183 0.52 6.65 -17.03
N ARG A 184 -0.58 5.89 -17.08
CA ARG A 184 -1.16 5.31 -15.86
C ARG A 184 -0.16 4.35 -15.23
N ILE A 185 0.14 4.53 -13.94
CA ILE A 185 0.92 3.53 -13.20
C ILE A 185 0.10 2.27 -13.13
N ASP A 186 0.77 1.14 -13.36
CA ASP A 186 0.18 -0.16 -13.10
C ASP A 186 0.13 -0.42 -11.60
N PHE A 187 -0.80 0.24 -10.90
CA PHE A 187 -1.00 0.00 -9.48
C PHE A 187 -1.59 -1.37 -9.29
N SER A 188 -0.72 -2.21 -8.76
CA SER A 188 -0.94 -3.62 -8.79
C SER A 188 -1.81 -4.08 -7.59
N HIS A 189 -2.11 -3.19 -6.64
CA HIS A 189 -3.08 -3.45 -5.56
C HIS A 189 -4.52 -3.20 -5.96
N THR A 190 -5.39 -3.89 -5.23
CA THR A 190 -6.81 -3.64 -5.04
C THR A 190 -7.02 -2.48 -4.06
N PRO A 191 -8.06 -1.65 -4.25
CA PRO A 191 -8.27 -0.55 -3.33
C PRO A 191 -8.57 -1.02 -1.90
N ALA A 192 -8.07 -0.32 -0.88
CA ALA A 192 -8.30 -0.57 0.54
C ALA A 192 -9.71 -0.14 0.97
N TRP A 193 -10.73 -0.81 0.41
CA TRP A 193 -12.14 -0.46 0.58
C TRP A 193 -12.58 -0.52 2.04
N GLU A 194 -12.00 -1.38 2.87
CA GLU A 194 -12.32 -1.42 4.31
C GLU A 194 -12.02 -0.09 5.00
N THR A 195 -10.87 0.49 4.67
CA THR A 195 -10.42 1.76 5.25
C THR A 195 -11.38 2.87 4.86
N MET A 196 -11.74 2.97 3.58
CA MET A 196 -12.70 3.97 3.11
C MET A 196 -14.10 3.80 3.70
N TRP A 197 -14.58 2.56 3.74
CA TRP A 197 -15.91 2.25 4.25
C TRP A 197 -16.07 2.59 5.72
N SER A 198 -15.00 2.40 6.51
CA SER A 198 -14.99 2.77 7.92
C SER A 198 -15.17 4.28 8.14
N VAL A 199 -14.86 5.10 7.13
CA VAL A 199 -14.96 6.57 7.17
C VAL A 199 -16.27 7.05 6.57
N ASP A 200 -16.62 6.58 5.37
CA ASP A 200 -17.83 6.95 4.64
C ASP A 200 -18.32 5.78 3.78
N ALA A 201 -19.11 4.89 4.40
CA ALA A 201 -19.70 3.74 3.74
C ALA A 201 -20.55 4.11 2.52
N LYS A 202 -21.36 5.18 2.62
CA LYS A 202 -22.26 5.60 1.55
C LYS A 202 -21.48 6.05 0.32
N ASN A 203 -20.47 6.89 0.50
CA ASN A 203 -19.65 7.33 -0.62
C ASN A 203 -18.78 6.19 -1.18
N THR A 204 -18.25 5.32 -0.31
CA THR A 204 -17.48 4.14 -0.73
C THR A 204 -18.33 3.21 -1.60
N GLU A 205 -19.57 2.90 -1.19
CA GLU A 205 -20.51 2.13 -2.01
C GLU A 205 -20.74 2.78 -3.38
N ARG A 206 -21.00 4.09 -3.40
CA ARG A 206 -21.21 4.84 -4.64
C ARG A 206 -20.01 4.71 -5.59
N LEU A 207 -18.79 4.83 -5.07
CA LEU A 207 -17.57 4.71 -5.86
C LEU A 207 -17.39 3.31 -6.45
N ILE A 208 -17.59 2.27 -5.64
CA ILE A 208 -17.52 0.87 -6.10
C ILE A 208 -18.55 0.63 -7.21
N ARG A 209 -19.81 1.07 -7.01
CA ARG A 209 -20.86 0.90 -8.01
C ARG A 209 -20.58 1.69 -9.28
N GLY A 210 -19.98 2.88 -9.18
CA GLY A 210 -19.52 3.68 -10.32
C GLY A 210 -18.43 2.97 -11.13
N GLU A 211 -17.40 2.43 -10.47
CA GLU A 211 -16.33 1.66 -11.11
C GLU A 211 -16.91 0.45 -11.87
N VAL A 212 -17.83 -0.28 -11.24
CA VAL A 212 -18.48 -1.43 -11.85
C VAL A 212 -19.35 -1.03 -13.05
N ALA A 213 -20.14 0.04 -12.93
CA ALA A 213 -20.99 0.53 -14.02
C ALA A 213 -20.15 0.99 -15.23
N ARG A 214 -19.01 1.64 -14.98
CA ARG A 214 -18.04 2.01 -16.01
C ARG A 214 -17.53 0.77 -16.75
N VAL A 215 -17.07 -0.24 -16.01
CA VAL A 215 -16.61 -1.51 -16.59
C VAL A 215 -17.70 -2.17 -17.46
N GLN A 216 -18.97 -2.06 -17.09
CA GLN A 216 -20.04 -2.63 -17.92
C GLN A 216 -20.34 -1.87 -19.21
N THR A 217 -20.03 -0.58 -19.27
CA THR A 217 -20.39 0.28 -20.40
C THR A 217 -19.25 0.46 -21.39
N GLU A 218 -18.00 0.29 -20.94
CA GLU A 218 -16.83 0.38 -21.80
C GLU A 218 -16.61 -0.87 -22.64
N LYS A 219 -16.41 -0.67 -23.96
CA LYS A 219 -16.22 -1.78 -24.91
C LYS A 219 -14.81 -2.36 -24.90
N GLN A 220 -13.85 -1.63 -24.35
CA GLN A 220 -12.43 -1.99 -24.39
C GLN A 220 -11.85 -1.89 -22.98
N LEU A 221 -12.08 -2.93 -22.20
CA LEU A 221 -11.49 -3.04 -20.87
C LEU A 221 -10.19 -3.81 -20.91
N THR A 222 -9.28 -3.37 -20.06
CA THR A 222 -8.13 -4.17 -19.69
C THR A 222 -8.58 -5.29 -18.72
N PRO A 223 -7.91 -6.46 -18.73
CA PRO A 223 -8.17 -7.50 -17.73
C PRO A 223 -8.04 -7.02 -16.28
N ARG A 224 -7.21 -5.98 -16.05
CA ARG A 224 -7.03 -5.36 -14.75
C ARG A 224 -8.27 -4.61 -14.28
N GLU A 225 -8.92 -3.84 -15.15
CA GLU A 225 -10.14 -3.13 -14.79
C GLU A 225 -11.28 -4.10 -14.47
N VAL A 226 -11.38 -5.19 -15.23
CA VAL A 226 -12.34 -6.26 -14.93
C VAL A 226 -12.03 -6.88 -13.56
N LEU A 227 -10.76 -7.18 -13.27
CA LEU A 227 -10.33 -7.67 -11.97
C LEU A 227 -10.72 -6.70 -10.86
N HIS A 228 -10.35 -5.43 -10.97
CA HIS A 228 -10.63 -4.42 -9.95
C HIS A 228 -12.12 -4.29 -9.66
N ALA A 229 -12.95 -4.11 -10.69
CA ALA A 229 -14.40 -4.05 -10.51
C ALA A 229 -14.98 -5.33 -9.89
N THR A 230 -14.44 -6.50 -10.26
CA THR A 230 -14.84 -7.78 -9.68
C THR A 230 -14.49 -7.84 -8.19
N VAL A 231 -13.26 -7.47 -7.81
CA VAL A 231 -12.83 -7.44 -6.40
C VAL A 231 -13.68 -6.46 -5.61
N SER A 232 -13.84 -5.25 -6.13
CA SER A 232 -14.60 -4.17 -5.50
C SER A 232 -16.05 -4.61 -5.24
N LEU A 233 -16.70 -5.24 -6.23
CA LEU A 233 -18.08 -5.71 -6.10
C LEU A 233 -18.21 -6.92 -5.16
N ALA A 234 -17.28 -7.88 -5.25
CA ALA A 234 -17.27 -9.03 -4.34
C ALA A 234 -17.09 -8.59 -2.90
N TRP A 235 -16.18 -7.64 -2.66
CA TRP A 235 -15.99 -7.02 -1.37
C TRP A 235 -17.27 -6.30 -0.89
N LEU A 236 -17.89 -5.48 -1.75
CA LEU A 236 -19.12 -4.76 -1.40
C LEU A 236 -20.24 -5.73 -0.99
N ALA A 237 -20.39 -6.85 -1.68
CA ALA A 237 -21.38 -7.87 -1.36
C ALA A 237 -21.21 -8.43 0.07
N THR A 238 -19.97 -8.48 0.60
CA THR A 238 -19.72 -8.88 2.00
C THR A 238 -20.16 -7.84 3.03
N LYS A 239 -20.36 -6.58 2.62
CA LYS A 239 -20.77 -5.47 3.50
C LYS A 239 -22.26 -5.19 3.46
N THR A 240 -22.91 -5.48 2.35
CA THR A 240 -24.35 -5.21 2.15
C THR A 240 -25.17 -6.47 2.36
N ASP A 241 -25.18 -7.02 3.58
CA ASP A 241 -26.00 -8.18 4.04
C ASP A 241 -26.13 -9.37 3.05
N GLY A 242 -25.17 -9.55 2.11
CA GLY A 242 -25.16 -10.61 1.10
C GLY A 242 -26.41 -10.77 0.22
N SER A 243 -27.37 -9.85 0.27
CA SER A 243 -28.78 -10.18 0.01
C SER A 243 -29.38 -9.57 -1.25
N HIS A 244 -28.60 -8.93 -2.11
CA HIS A 244 -29.11 -8.52 -3.42
C HIS A 244 -28.68 -9.50 -4.52
N PRO A 245 -29.56 -10.42 -4.98
CA PRO A 245 -29.27 -11.35 -6.07
C PRO A 245 -28.76 -10.70 -7.36
N ALA A 246 -28.94 -9.40 -7.55
CA ALA A 246 -28.34 -8.70 -8.69
C ALA A 246 -26.81 -8.55 -8.54
N ASP A 247 -26.31 -8.23 -7.34
CA ASP A 247 -24.88 -8.05 -7.12
C ASP A 247 -24.15 -9.39 -7.30
N ARG A 248 -24.70 -10.49 -6.76
CA ARG A 248 -24.16 -11.85 -7.00
C ARG A 248 -24.13 -12.23 -8.48
N ARG A 249 -25.24 -12.06 -9.20
CA ARG A 249 -25.30 -12.35 -10.66
C ARG A 249 -24.34 -11.47 -11.46
N GLN A 250 -24.09 -10.26 -11.00
CA GLN A 250 -23.17 -9.33 -11.61
C GLN A 250 -21.71 -9.74 -11.37
N ILE A 251 -21.35 -10.17 -10.15
CA ILE A 251 -20.04 -10.77 -9.84
C ILE A 251 -19.82 -12.00 -10.72
N GLU A 252 -20.77 -12.94 -10.77
CA GLU A 252 -20.67 -14.13 -11.59
C GLU A 252 -20.50 -13.82 -13.08
N ARG A 253 -21.18 -12.78 -13.58
CA ARG A 253 -21.04 -12.33 -14.96
C ARG A 253 -19.64 -11.75 -15.21
N LEU A 254 -19.17 -10.84 -14.36
CA LEU A 254 -17.84 -10.25 -14.47
C LEU A 254 -16.74 -11.32 -14.39
N LEU A 255 -16.89 -12.30 -13.51
CA LEU A 255 -15.99 -13.45 -13.42
C LEU A 255 -15.97 -14.26 -14.71
N LYS A 256 -17.14 -14.61 -15.25
CA LYS A 256 -17.27 -15.34 -16.52
C LYS A 256 -16.68 -14.55 -17.69
N ASP A 257 -16.95 -13.26 -17.77
CA ASP A 257 -16.46 -12.39 -18.85
C ASP A 257 -14.94 -12.21 -18.76
N GLY A 258 -14.39 -12.04 -17.56
CA GLY A 258 -12.95 -11.97 -17.31
C GLY A 258 -12.21 -13.25 -17.70
N LEU A 259 -12.71 -14.40 -17.26
CA LEU A 259 -12.14 -15.73 -17.53
C LEU A 259 -12.30 -16.16 -19.00
N SER A 260 -13.41 -15.81 -19.63
CA SER A 260 -13.69 -16.15 -21.04
C SER A 260 -12.99 -15.22 -22.04
N SER A 261 -12.52 -14.05 -21.60
CA SER A 261 -11.82 -13.13 -22.48
C SER A 261 -10.64 -13.84 -23.13
N THR A 262 -10.69 -13.96 -24.46
CA THR A 262 -9.68 -14.64 -25.28
C THR A 262 -8.29 -14.01 -25.11
N ASN A 263 -8.26 -12.78 -24.59
CA ASN A 263 -7.07 -12.02 -24.23
C ASN A 263 -6.40 -12.53 -22.94
N LEU A 264 -7.14 -12.99 -21.92
CA LEU A 264 -6.52 -13.54 -20.70
C LEU A 264 -5.75 -14.82 -21.04
N ARG A 265 -6.37 -15.74 -21.78
CA ARG A 265 -5.72 -16.98 -22.25
C ARG A 265 -4.52 -16.70 -23.16
N ARG A 266 -4.60 -15.74 -24.08
CA ARG A 266 -3.44 -15.37 -24.93
C ARG A 266 -2.31 -14.72 -24.14
N ARG A 267 -2.61 -13.88 -23.14
CA ARG A 267 -1.60 -13.20 -22.31
C ARG A 267 -0.93 -14.13 -21.30
N VAL A 268 -1.65 -15.12 -20.76
CA VAL A 268 -1.03 -16.24 -20.00
C VAL A 268 0.01 -16.99 -20.85
N MET A 269 -0.10 -16.92 -22.18
CA MET A 269 0.81 -17.59 -23.12
C MET A 269 1.92 -16.68 -23.68
N SER A 270 1.94 -15.38 -23.38
CA SER A 270 3.03 -14.49 -23.82
C SER A 270 4.24 -14.58 -22.89
N ARG A 271 5.44 -14.26 -23.42
CA ARG A 271 6.70 -14.28 -22.64
C ARG A 271 6.70 -13.32 -21.43
N ASP A 272 5.89 -12.27 -21.46
CA ASP A 272 5.62 -11.43 -20.30
C ASP A 272 4.55 -12.09 -19.43
N VAL A 273 4.99 -12.74 -18.36
CA VAL A 273 4.09 -13.32 -17.36
C VAL A 273 3.47 -12.17 -16.57
N SER A 274 2.29 -11.74 -16.99
CA SER A 274 1.51 -10.76 -16.24
C SER A 274 1.06 -11.37 -14.91
N PRO A 275 1.14 -10.65 -13.77
CA PRO A 275 0.62 -11.13 -12.49
C PRO A 275 -0.92 -11.12 -12.43
N LEU A 276 -1.59 -10.52 -13.42
CA LEU A 276 -3.06 -10.34 -13.42
C LEU A 276 -3.86 -11.64 -13.31
N PRO A 277 -3.55 -12.74 -14.05
CA PRO A 277 -4.29 -13.99 -13.92
C PRO A 277 -4.16 -14.59 -12.51
N PHE A 278 -2.99 -14.44 -11.88
CA PHE A 278 -2.74 -14.93 -10.52
C PHE A 278 -3.59 -14.17 -9.51
N ARG A 279 -3.53 -12.85 -9.54
CA ARG A 279 -4.31 -12.01 -8.63
C ARG A 279 -5.81 -12.19 -8.82
N PHE A 280 -6.24 -12.39 -10.06
CA PHE A 280 -7.63 -12.72 -10.33
C PHE A 280 -8.03 -14.02 -9.66
N ALA A 281 -7.23 -15.08 -9.80
CA ALA A 281 -7.50 -16.35 -9.14
C ALA A 281 -7.43 -16.27 -7.60
N VAL A 282 -6.44 -15.58 -7.03
CA VAL A 282 -6.36 -15.34 -5.57
C VAL A 282 -7.58 -14.59 -5.07
N CYS A 283 -7.95 -13.51 -5.76
CA CYS A 283 -9.14 -12.76 -5.42
C CYS A 283 -10.41 -13.60 -5.50
N CYS A 284 -10.52 -14.48 -6.50
CA CYS A 284 -11.64 -15.41 -6.58
C CYS A 284 -11.66 -16.34 -5.37
N LEU A 285 -10.51 -16.86 -4.93
CA LEU A 285 -10.43 -17.74 -3.76
C LEU A 285 -10.76 -17.00 -2.45
N ASP A 286 -10.16 -15.83 -2.23
CA ASP A 286 -10.40 -14.99 -1.04
C ASP A 286 -11.89 -14.64 -0.90
N ASN A 287 -12.55 -14.36 -2.02
CA ASN A 287 -13.98 -14.05 -2.02
C ASN A 287 -14.87 -15.30 -2.02
N ALA A 288 -14.46 -16.42 -2.63
CA ALA A 288 -15.24 -17.65 -2.60
C ALA A 288 -15.40 -18.16 -1.16
N GLY A 289 -14.32 -18.10 -0.36
CA GLY A 289 -14.37 -18.40 1.08
C GLY A 289 -15.32 -17.50 1.86
N ARG A 290 -15.44 -16.22 1.46
CA ARG A 290 -16.33 -15.23 2.10
C ARG A 290 -17.80 -15.34 1.66
N LEU A 291 -18.07 -15.82 0.45
CA LEU A 291 -19.41 -15.87 -0.15
C LEU A 291 -20.15 -17.20 0.10
N GLU A 292 -19.53 -18.16 0.81
CA GLU A 292 -20.10 -19.50 1.13
C GLU A 292 -20.76 -20.20 -0.08
N SER A 293 -20.25 -19.95 -1.29
CA SER A 293 -20.90 -20.40 -2.52
C SER A 293 -20.21 -21.64 -3.07
N GLU A 294 -20.86 -22.80 -2.99
CA GLU A 294 -20.38 -24.06 -3.57
C GLU A 294 -20.02 -23.95 -5.07
N ASP A 295 -20.78 -23.15 -5.83
CA ASP A 295 -20.52 -22.91 -7.26
C ASP A 295 -19.23 -22.10 -7.50
N LEU A 296 -18.87 -21.19 -6.59
CA LEU A 296 -17.63 -20.41 -6.70
C LEU A 296 -16.44 -21.24 -6.25
N ASN A 297 -16.63 -22.08 -5.23
CA ASN A 297 -15.61 -23.02 -4.76
C ASN A 297 -15.26 -24.03 -5.85
N SER A 298 -16.24 -24.63 -6.54
CA SER A 298 -15.99 -25.62 -7.59
C SER A 298 -15.38 -25.03 -8.87
N MET A 299 -15.77 -23.81 -9.26
CA MET A 299 -15.11 -23.12 -10.38
C MET A 299 -13.70 -22.64 -10.02
N GLY A 300 -13.50 -22.19 -8.78
CA GLY A 300 -12.27 -21.59 -8.29
C GLY A 300 -11.14 -22.60 -8.11
N THR A 301 -11.38 -23.72 -7.43
CA THR A 301 -10.32 -24.69 -7.09
C THR A 301 -9.76 -25.38 -8.33
N GLY A 302 -10.60 -25.94 -9.19
CA GLY A 302 -10.12 -26.67 -10.38
C GLY A 302 -9.39 -25.78 -11.39
N HIS A 303 -9.79 -24.53 -11.56
CA HIS A 303 -9.06 -23.59 -12.42
C HIS A 303 -7.83 -23.02 -11.74
N ALA A 304 -7.86 -22.77 -10.42
CA ALA A 304 -6.71 -22.28 -9.67
C ALA A 304 -5.58 -23.32 -9.65
N ASP A 305 -5.91 -24.60 -9.43
CA ASP A 305 -4.94 -25.69 -9.43
C ASP A 305 -4.32 -25.86 -10.83
N ALA A 306 -5.14 -25.95 -11.88
CA ALA A 306 -4.64 -26.08 -13.25
C ALA A 306 -3.81 -24.85 -13.69
N LEU A 307 -4.21 -23.65 -13.27
CA LEU A 307 -3.47 -22.42 -13.55
C LEU A 307 -2.15 -22.42 -12.77
N ALA A 308 -2.17 -22.76 -11.47
CA ALA A 308 -0.99 -22.86 -10.62
C ALA A 308 0.00 -23.90 -11.15
N GLU A 309 -0.45 -25.09 -11.57
CA GLU A 309 0.40 -26.09 -12.21
C GLU A 309 1.02 -25.58 -13.51
N GLN A 310 0.22 -24.96 -14.38
CA GLN A 310 0.70 -24.38 -15.63
C GLN A 310 1.75 -23.30 -15.37
N ILE A 311 1.51 -22.46 -14.37
CA ILE A 311 2.43 -21.43 -13.91
C ILE A 311 3.71 -22.05 -13.38
N VAL A 312 3.63 -22.99 -12.43
CA VAL A 312 4.80 -23.62 -11.81
C VAL A 312 5.62 -24.36 -12.86
N SER A 313 4.97 -25.00 -13.83
CA SER A 313 5.62 -25.58 -15.01
C SER A 313 6.35 -24.52 -15.84
N GLN A 314 5.71 -23.40 -16.18
CA GLN A 314 6.36 -22.32 -16.93
C GLN A 314 7.52 -21.66 -16.16
N PHE A 315 7.39 -21.55 -14.84
CA PHE A 315 8.41 -21.00 -13.95
C PHE A 315 9.61 -21.96 -13.83
N SER A 316 9.36 -23.25 -13.63
CA SER A 316 10.41 -24.26 -13.47
C SER A 316 11.20 -24.50 -14.76
N GLU A 317 10.53 -24.60 -15.92
CA GLU A 317 11.17 -24.85 -17.23
C GLU A 317 12.09 -23.70 -17.69
N LYS A 318 11.82 -22.46 -17.25
CA LYS A 318 12.60 -21.27 -17.63
C LYS A 318 13.69 -20.89 -16.62
N SER A 319 13.74 -21.54 -15.45
CA SER A 319 14.55 -21.10 -14.29
C SER A 319 16.07 -21.33 -14.37
N THR A 320 16.65 -21.64 -15.53
CA THR A 320 18.12 -21.71 -15.65
C THR A 320 18.78 -20.33 -15.66
N ALA A 321 18.02 -19.26 -15.93
CA ALA A 321 18.49 -17.89 -15.81
C ALA A 321 18.28 -17.37 -14.37
N PRO A 322 19.20 -16.53 -13.84
CA PRO A 322 19.01 -15.89 -12.55
C PRO A 322 17.70 -15.07 -12.55
N PHE A 323 16.89 -15.26 -11.51
CA PHE A 323 15.64 -14.54 -11.35
C PHE A 323 15.90 -13.04 -11.12
N VAL A 324 15.35 -12.22 -12.02
CA VAL A 324 15.23 -10.78 -11.83
C VAL A 324 14.04 -10.53 -10.90
N VAL A 325 14.29 -9.91 -9.75
CA VAL A 325 13.25 -9.63 -8.76
C VAL A 325 12.52 -8.38 -9.22
N SER A 326 11.28 -8.55 -9.62
CA SER A 326 10.44 -7.48 -10.14
C SER A 326 9.13 -7.38 -9.37
N ARG A 327 8.38 -6.28 -9.55
CA ARG A 327 7.03 -6.12 -8.99
C ARG A 327 6.12 -7.28 -9.38
N SER A 328 6.20 -7.74 -10.63
CA SER A 328 5.42 -8.87 -11.13
C SER A 328 5.83 -10.19 -10.48
N THR A 329 7.14 -10.44 -10.32
CA THR A 329 7.65 -11.66 -9.66
C THR A 329 7.15 -11.74 -8.21
N LEU A 330 7.20 -10.62 -7.48
CA LEU A 330 6.76 -10.55 -6.09
C LEU A 330 5.23 -10.72 -5.96
N ALA A 331 4.45 -10.07 -6.84
CA ALA A 331 3.00 -10.24 -6.90
C ALA A 331 2.59 -11.70 -7.17
N ILE A 332 3.35 -12.38 -8.04
CA ILE A 332 3.18 -13.81 -8.32
C ILE A 332 3.53 -14.64 -7.07
N GLY A 333 4.64 -14.33 -6.40
CA GLY A 333 5.02 -14.96 -5.14
C GLY A 333 3.93 -14.87 -4.08
N GLU A 334 3.36 -13.69 -3.87
CA GLU A 334 2.23 -13.47 -2.95
C GLU A 334 1.02 -14.33 -3.29
N SER A 335 0.74 -14.45 -4.59
CA SER A 335 -0.37 -15.26 -5.06
C SER A 335 -0.14 -16.75 -4.79
N LEU A 336 1.08 -17.23 -5.02
CA LEU A 336 1.49 -18.61 -4.72
C LEU A 336 1.39 -18.92 -3.22
N LEU A 337 1.77 -17.97 -2.35
CA LEU A 337 1.58 -18.12 -0.91
C LEU A 337 0.11 -18.21 -0.52
N SER A 338 -0.78 -17.43 -1.15
CA SER A 338 -2.22 -17.54 -0.93
C SER A 338 -2.76 -18.91 -1.38
N PHE A 339 -2.36 -19.39 -2.56
CA PHE A 339 -2.75 -20.72 -3.03
C PHE A 339 -2.28 -21.82 -2.08
N PHE A 340 -1.02 -21.75 -1.62
CA PHE A 340 -0.52 -22.72 -0.64
C PHE A 340 -1.30 -22.64 0.68
N GLY A 341 -1.49 -21.44 1.24
CA GLY A 341 -2.19 -21.27 2.52
C GLY A 341 -3.65 -21.74 2.51
N GLN A 342 -4.33 -21.63 1.37
CA GLN A 342 -5.75 -21.98 1.26
C GLN A 342 -6.01 -23.39 0.72
N LEU A 343 -5.20 -23.84 -0.24
CA LEU A 343 -5.41 -25.10 -0.96
C LEU A 343 -4.38 -26.18 -0.59
N GLY A 344 -3.30 -25.83 0.11
CA GLY A 344 -2.22 -26.78 0.43
C GLY A 344 -1.39 -27.22 -0.78
N SER A 345 -1.36 -26.43 -1.86
CA SER A 345 -0.65 -26.80 -3.09
C SER A 345 0.88 -26.87 -2.89
N GLU A 346 1.44 -28.08 -2.92
CA GLU A 346 2.89 -28.32 -2.82
C GLU A 346 3.68 -27.65 -3.95
N ALA A 347 3.11 -27.58 -5.16
CA ALA A 347 3.71 -26.90 -6.29
C ALA A 347 3.84 -25.39 -6.03
N SER A 348 2.80 -24.77 -5.46
CA SER A 348 2.84 -23.35 -5.07
C SER A 348 3.83 -23.10 -3.94
N GLN A 349 3.91 -24.01 -2.95
CA GLN A 349 4.93 -23.96 -1.90
C GLN A 349 6.34 -23.97 -2.48
N HIS A 350 6.66 -24.96 -3.33
CA HIS A 350 7.98 -25.09 -3.94
C HIS A 350 8.36 -23.82 -4.73
N ALA A 351 7.45 -23.30 -5.55
CA ALA A 351 7.69 -22.08 -6.32
C ALA A 351 7.87 -20.84 -5.43
N ALA A 352 7.09 -20.71 -4.35
CA ALA A 352 7.26 -19.63 -3.39
C ALA A 352 8.63 -19.69 -2.69
N ILE A 353 9.12 -20.89 -2.34
CA ILE A 353 10.47 -21.07 -1.78
C ILE A 353 11.53 -20.57 -2.78
N GLN A 354 11.43 -20.97 -4.05
CA GLN A 354 12.37 -20.54 -5.10
C GLN A 354 12.37 -19.02 -5.28
N ILE A 355 11.20 -18.37 -5.24
CA ILE A 355 11.11 -16.91 -5.28
C ILE A 355 11.77 -16.30 -4.02
N GLY A 356 11.56 -16.86 -2.84
CA GLY A 356 12.21 -16.40 -1.60
C GLY A 356 13.73 -16.52 -1.61
N GLU A 357 14.25 -17.57 -2.24
CA GLU A 357 15.67 -17.73 -2.49
C GLU A 357 16.21 -16.72 -3.50
N ALA A 358 15.49 -16.48 -4.59
CA ALA A 358 15.84 -15.46 -5.58
C ALA A 358 15.90 -14.05 -4.97
N VAL A 359 14.86 -13.66 -4.22
CA VAL A 359 14.82 -12.37 -3.51
C VAL A 359 16.05 -12.20 -2.62
N ALA A 360 16.45 -13.25 -1.89
CA ALA A 360 17.60 -13.19 -1.00
C ALA A 360 18.96 -13.11 -1.74
N GLN A 361 19.02 -13.57 -2.99
CA GLN A 361 20.24 -13.52 -3.80
C GLN A 361 20.42 -12.16 -4.46
N THR A 362 19.35 -11.60 -5.02
CA THR A 362 19.41 -10.32 -5.76
C THR A 362 19.72 -9.16 -4.81
N THR A 363 19.27 -9.21 -3.55
CA THR A 363 19.58 -8.17 -2.54
C THR A 363 21.06 -8.08 -2.17
N ARG A 364 21.88 -9.08 -2.54
CA ARG A 364 23.34 -9.05 -2.36
C ARG A 364 24.08 -8.30 -3.46
N ARG A 365 23.38 -7.86 -4.52
CA ARG A 365 23.92 -7.08 -5.64
C ARG A 365 23.13 -5.77 -5.76
N PRO A 366 23.42 -4.79 -4.88
CA PRO A 366 22.66 -3.53 -4.78
C PRO A 366 22.87 -2.57 -5.97
N ASP A 367 23.53 -3.03 -7.04
CA ASP A 367 23.71 -2.35 -8.31
C ASP A 367 22.33 -2.06 -8.95
N GLU A 368 21.78 -0.88 -8.64
CA GLU A 368 20.62 -0.16 -9.25
C GLU A 368 19.23 -0.85 -9.25
N GLU A 369 19.14 -2.17 -9.13
CA GLU A 369 17.89 -2.94 -9.33
C GLU A 369 16.89 -2.81 -8.16
N TYR A 370 17.36 -2.60 -6.92
CA TYR A 370 16.55 -2.28 -5.73
C TYR A 370 16.57 -0.80 -5.40
N SER A 371 16.20 0.03 -6.36
CA SER A 371 16.29 1.48 -6.21
C SER A 371 15.02 2.12 -5.67
N ASP A 372 13.89 1.42 -5.53
CA ASP A 372 12.63 2.01 -5.04
C ASP A 372 11.98 1.30 -3.84
N ALA A 373 11.20 2.08 -3.09
CA ALA A 373 10.51 1.66 -1.87
C ALA A 373 9.47 0.57 -2.13
N GLU A 374 8.81 0.56 -3.29
CA GLU A 374 7.83 -0.45 -3.65
C GLU A 374 8.45 -1.85 -3.69
N ILE A 375 9.59 -2.01 -4.38
CA ILE A 375 10.28 -3.30 -4.47
C ILE A 375 10.73 -3.77 -3.08
N TYR A 376 11.31 -2.88 -2.26
CA TYR A 376 11.67 -3.24 -0.88
C TYR A 376 10.44 -3.69 -0.09
N GLY A 377 9.36 -2.91 -0.10
CA GLY A 377 8.15 -3.21 0.63
C GLY A 377 7.55 -4.56 0.24
N ARG A 378 7.36 -4.81 -1.06
CA ARG A 378 6.82 -6.10 -1.54
C ARG A 378 7.74 -7.28 -1.22
N ALA A 379 9.05 -7.12 -1.34
CA ALA A 379 10.00 -8.19 -1.06
C ALA A 379 10.07 -8.55 0.43
N ILE A 380 10.12 -7.54 1.31
CA ILE A 380 10.09 -7.73 2.77
C ILE A 380 8.77 -8.42 3.16
N HIS A 381 7.64 -7.90 2.69
CA HIS A 381 6.32 -8.46 2.99
C HIS A 381 6.22 -9.93 2.56
N PHE A 382 6.62 -10.23 1.32
CA PHE A 382 6.63 -11.59 0.79
C PHE A 382 7.47 -12.54 1.65
N LEU A 383 8.70 -12.14 2.03
CA LEU A 383 9.56 -12.97 2.86
C LEU A 383 8.98 -13.19 4.27
N VAL A 384 8.40 -12.15 4.89
CA VAL A 384 7.71 -12.25 6.18
C VAL A 384 6.57 -13.26 6.09
N ARG A 385 5.70 -13.13 5.09
CA ARG A 385 4.55 -14.00 4.92
C ARG A 385 4.96 -15.43 4.58
N ALA A 386 5.95 -15.61 3.71
CA ALA A 386 6.52 -16.90 3.38
C ALA A 386 7.12 -17.59 4.61
N SER A 387 7.86 -16.87 5.46
CA SER A 387 8.45 -17.44 6.67
C SER A 387 7.39 -18.03 7.61
N LYS A 388 6.25 -17.33 7.74
CA LYS A 388 5.12 -17.75 8.60
C LYS A 388 4.39 -18.95 8.01
N LEU A 389 3.96 -18.87 6.75
CA LEU A 389 3.18 -19.92 6.10
C LEU A 389 3.99 -21.20 5.87
N LEU A 390 5.27 -21.07 5.52
CA LEU A 390 6.16 -22.20 5.22
C LEU A 390 6.92 -22.70 6.44
N ALA A 391 6.72 -22.10 7.61
CA ALA A 391 7.47 -22.36 8.85
C ALA A 391 9.00 -22.35 8.63
N ASN A 392 9.49 -21.37 7.87
CA ASN A 392 10.91 -21.26 7.49
C ASN A 392 11.53 -20.00 8.10
N ALA A 393 12.27 -20.17 9.21
CA ALA A 393 12.89 -19.07 9.95
C ALA A 393 13.97 -18.32 9.14
N ASP A 394 14.69 -18.99 8.23
CA ASP A 394 15.71 -18.35 7.40
C ASP A 394 15.12 -17.24 6.51
N LEU A 395 13.86 -17.40 6.09
CA LEU A 395 13.15 -16.37 5.33
C LEU A 395 12.85 -15.12 6.17
N MET A 396 12.58 -15.30 7.47
CA MET A 396 12.40 -14.17 8.40
C MET A 396 13.71 -13.40 8.61
N ASP A 397 14.82 -14.11 8.82
CA ASP A 397 16.15 -13.48 8.96
C ASP A 397 16.51 -12.67 7.70
N ARG A 398 16.16 -13.18 6.51
CA ARG A 398 16.32 -12.48 5.24
C ARG A 398 15.42 -11.26 5.13
N ALA A 399 14.17 -11.35 5.59
CA ALA A 399 13.24 -10.21 5.61
C ALA A 399 13.78 -9.07 6.48
N GLN A 400 14.28 -9.41 7.68
CA GLN A 400 14.90 -8.45 8.59
C GLN A 400 16.15 -7.82 7.99
N SER A 401 17.06 -8.63 7.44
CA SER A 401 18.26 -8.09 6.76
C SER A 401 17.91 -7.16 5.60
N LEU A 402 16.84 -7.45 4.86
CA LEU A 402 16.38 -6.58 3.78
C LEU A 402 15.74 -5.29 4.29
N ALA A 403 15.02 -5.33 5.41
CA ALA A 403 14.46 -4.16 6.07
C ALA A 403 15.54 -3.24 6.64
N ASP A 404 16.56 -3.80 7.29
CA ASP A 404 17.75 -3.05 7.74
C ASP A 404 18.40 -2.31 6.58
N HIS A 405 18.59 -3.01 5.45
CA HIS A 405 19.13 -2.39 4.23
C HIS A 405 18.19 -1.30 3.67
N ALA A 406 16.88 -1.53 3.64
CA ALA A 406 15.93 -0.52 3.18
C ALA A 406 15.99 0.75 4.03
N ILE A 407 16.10 0.62 5.36
CA ILE A 407 16.24 1.77 6.27
C ILE A 407 17.55 2.51 6.03
N ASP A 408 18.69 1.80 5.97
CA ASP A 408 20.00 2.41 5.69
C ASP A 408 20.01 3.25 4.39
N ARG A 409 19.29 2.77 3.36
CA ARG A 409 19.31 3.39 2.03
C ARG A 409 18.24 4.46 1.83
N LEU A 410 17.05 4.27 2.41
CA LEU A 410 15.87 5.10 2.13
C LEU A 410 15.51 6.02 3.29
N PHE A 411 15.75 5.66 4.55
CA PHE A 411 15.42 6.53 5.68
C PHE A 411 16.48 7.60 5.87
N VAL A 412 16.07 8.87 5.91
CA VAL A 412 16.95 10.00 6.17
C VAL A 412 16.70 10.48 7.59
N GLU A 413 17.56 10.08 8.52
CA GLU A 413 17.41 10.38 9.95
C GLU A 413 17.24 11.88 10.23
N ASP A 414 18.01 12.73 9.55
CA ASP A 414 17.96 14.19 9.69
C ASP A 414 16.61 14.79 9.20
N CYS A 415 15.93 14.12 8.28
CA CYS A 415 14.59 14.53 7.86
C CYS A 415 13.51 13.84 8.67
N GLY A 416 13.78 12.66 9.22
CA GLY A 416 12.78 11.76 9.79
C GLY A 416 11.78 11.26 8.74
N MET A 417 12.22 11.13 7.49
CA MET A 417 11.37 10.70 6.37
C MET A 417 12.08 9.65 5.53
N PHE A 418 11.27 8.85 4.84
CA PHE A 418 11.77 7.92 3.85
C PHE A 418 11.81 8.58 2.48
N ARG A 419 12.88 8.33 1.74
CA ARG A 419 12.95 8.53 0.30
C ARG A 419 12.19 7.40 -0.39
N SER A 420 11.56 7.71 -1.52
CA SER A 420 10.99 6.68 -2.38
C SER A 420 12.03 5.96 -3.20
N ARG A 421 13.20 6.57 -3.42
CA ARG A 421 14.32 5.95 -4.14
C ARG A 421 15.68 6.25 -3.55
N VAL A 422 16.59 5.32 -3.76
CA VAL A 422 18.00 5.47 -3.37
C VAL A 422 18.63 6.63 -4.14
N GLY A 423 19.25 7.56 -3.41
CA GLY A 423 19.95 8.71 -3.99
C GLY A 423 19.05 9.84 -4.48
N VAL A 424 17.74 9.80 -4.22
CA VAL A 424 16.82 10.88 -4.57
C VAL A 424 16.12 11.42 -3.32
N ASP A 425 16.32 12.70 -3.02
CA ASP A 425 15.74 13.38 -1.83
C ASP A 425 14.27 13.72 -2.02
N ARG A 426 13.45 12.70 -2.31
CA ARG A 426 12.01 12.85 -2.50
C ARG A 426 11.24 11.64 -2.00
N CYS A 427 10.01 11.91 -1.56
CA CYS A 427 9.02 10.92 -1.15
C CYS A 427 7.83 11.02 -2.11
N ASP A 428 7.69 9.99 -2.94
CA ASP A 428 6.65 9.82 -3.94
C ASP A 428 5.77 8.61 -3.57
N ALA A 429 4.47 8.84 -3.35
CA ALA A 429 3.48 7.79 -3.07
C ALA A 429 3.41 6.76 -4.21
N ALA A 430 3.55 7.25 -5.44
CA ALA A 430 3.59 6.46 -6.68
C ALA A 430 4.73 5.44 -6.75
N ASP A 431 5.81 5.67 -6.00
CA ASP A 431 6.97 4.77 -5.89
C ASP A 431 6.83 3.79 -4.70
N GLY A 432 5.62 3.66 -4.16
CA GLY A 432 5.23 2.60 -3.24
C GLY A 432 5.76 2.76 -1.83
N ILE A 433 5.98 3.99 -1.35
CA ILE A 433 6.47 4.22 0.00
C ILE A 433 5.55 3.61 1.09
N GLY A 434 4.23 3.62 0.87
CA GLY A 434 3.32 2.98 1.80
C GLY A 434 3.45 1.45 1.84
N TYR A 435 3.87 0.78 0.76
CA TYR A 435 4.18 -0.65 0.79
C TYR A 435 5.38 -0.94 1.69
N LEU A 436 6.43 -0.12 1.61
CA LEU A 436 7.57 -0.23 2.51
C LEU A 436 7.14 -0.09 3.96
N MET A 437 6.32 0.93 4.29
CA MET A 437 5.83 1.13 5.65
C MET A 437 5.01 -0.06 6.17
N LEU A 438 4.07 -0.57 5.38
CA LEU A 438 3.26 -1.73 5.76
C LEU A 438 4.14 -2.97 6.00
N ALA A 439 5.15 -3.19 5.16
CA ALA A 439 6.08 -4.30 5.31
C ALA A 439 7.00 -4.16 6.54
N LEU A 440 7.49 -2.95 6.83
CA LEU A 440 8.24 -2.68 8.05
C LEU A 440 7.37 -2.89 9.30
N LEU A 441 6.09 -2.50 9.25
CA LEU A 441 5.15 -2.76 10.32
C LEU A 441 4.88 -4.27 10.48
N SER A 442 4.85 -5.07 9.41
CA SER A 442 4.57 -6.51 9.51
C SER A 442 5.71 -7.34 10.12
N LEU A 443 6.93 -6.78 10.22
CA LEU A 443 8.05 -7.39 10.93
C LEU A 443 7.90 -7.32 12.46
N ASP A 444 7.33 -6.23 12.98
CA ASP A 444 7.24 -6.01 14.43
C ASP A 444 6.07 -6.76 15.09
N ARG A 445 4.96 -6.95 14.36
CA ARG A 445 3.69 -7.50 14.88
C ARG A 445 2.86 -8.21 13.79
N GLU A 446 1.58 -8.45 14.06
CA GLU A 446 0.58 -8.84 13.08
C GLU A 446 0.59 -7.90 11.87
N ASP A 447 0.39 -8.52 10.71
CA ASP A 447 0.42 -7.86 9.42
C ASP A 447 -0.81 -6.94 9.29
N PRO A 448 -0.62 -5.64 9.07
CA PRO A 448 -1.74 -4.69 8.98
C PRO A 448 -2.66 -4.96 7.77
N THR A 449 -2.25 -5.81 6.83
CA THR A 449 -3.02 -6.12 5.62
C THR A 449 -3.71 -7.48 5.64
N GLU A 450 -3.48 -8.32 6.65
CA GLU A 450 -4.01 -9.69 6.74
C GLU A 450 -5.55 -9.76 6.62
N HIS A 451 -6.25 -8.69 7.02
CA HIS A 451 -7.71 -8.60 6.97
C HIS A 451 -8.23 -7.57 5.96
N SER A 452 -7.35 -6.94 5.18
CA SER A 452 -7.74 -6.00 4.15
C SER A 452 -7.91 -6.71 2.81
N CYS A 453 -8.78 -6.19 1.95
CA CYS A 453 -8.79 -6.58 0.54
C CYS A 453 -7.61 -5.97 -0.22
N PHE A 454 -6.82 -5.08 0.38
CA PHE A 454 -5.57 -4.56 -0.15
C PHE A 454 -4.53 -5.69 -0.29
N SER A 455 -4.11 -5.96 -1.52
CA SER A 455 -3.16 -7.02 -1.85
C SER A 455 -1.77 -6.48 -2.24
N PHE A 456 -0.72 -7.15 -1.75
CA PHE A 456 0.68 -6.94 -2.12
C PHE A 456 1.06 -7.61 -3.45
#